data_AF-A0A7V9GHD3-F1
#
_entry.id   AF-A0A7V9GHD3-F1
#
_cell.length_a   1.000
_cell.length_b   1.000
_cell.length_c   1.000
_cell.angle_alpha   90.00
_cell.angle_beta   90.00
_cell.angle_gamma   90.00
#
_symmetry.space_group_name_H-M   'P 1'
#
loop_
_entity.id
_entity.type
_entity.pdbx_description
1 polymer ?
#
loop_
_entity_poly.entity_id
_entity_poly.type
_entity_poly.pdbx_seq_one_letter_code
_entity_poly.pdbx_strand_id
1 'polypeptide(L)'
;MGSVAAAVAYPLPDPPLADDVVRLRPWTGSDAPALAAAWADDEIRRWTAVPERPDEDHARRWIAGERIRRERGLGFDLVISPAAEGDATVLGEVGIATMAGGPDRAEAGWWVGPDHRRRGVATRAVGLVAVWCRDELGLELFAEVDPDNLPSVWVAESAGCRLRLKR
;
A
#
# COMPACT_ATOMS: atom_id res chain seq x y z
N MET A 1 21.05 16.21 -24.99
CA MET A 1 19.80 15.43 -25.23
C MET A 1 19.78 14.28 -24.22
N GLY A 2 19.35 14.56 -22.99
CA GLY A 2 19.27 13.55 -21.94
C GLY A 2 18.14 12.58 -22.26
N SER A 3 18.45 11.29 -22.35
CA SER A 3 17.45 10.23 -22.43
C SER A 3 16.56 10.34 -21.20
N VAL A 4 15.27 10.64 -21.41
CA VAL A 4 14.25 10.46 -20.38
C VAL A 4 14.09 8.95 -20.28
N ALA A 5 14.56 8.35 -19.18
CA ALA A 5 14.25 6.94 -18.90
C ALA A 5 12.74 6.77 -19.01
N ALA A 6 12.29 5.84 -19.86
CA ALA A 6 10.88 5.52 -19.94
C ALA A 6 10.43 5.11 -18.53
N ALA A 7 9.40 5.77 -17.99
CA ALA A 7 8.83 5.38 -16.73
C ALA A 7 8.42 3.91 -16.84
N VAL A 8 9.00 3.05 -16.00
CA VAL A 8 8.63 1.64 -15.96
C VAL A 8 7.23 1.59 -15.37
N ALA A 9 6.26 1.21 -16.20
CA ALA A 9 4.90 0.99 -15.74
C ALA A 9 4.88 -0.18 -14.77
N TYR A 10 4.22 -0.03 -13.62
CA TYR A 10 4.09 -1.14 -12.68
C TYR A 10 2.93 -2.05 -13.09
N PRO A 11 3.16 -3.36 -13.31
CA PRO A 11 2.06 -4.30 -13.50
C PRO A 11 1.25 -4.44 -12.20
N LEU A 12 0.06 -5.04 -12.30
CA LEU A 12 -0.58 -5.63 -11.13
C LEU A 12 -0.09 -7.08 -11.00
N PRO A 13 0.03 -7.63 -9.79
CA PRO A 13 0.32 -9.04 -9.60
C PRO A 13 -0.74 -9.93 -10.28
N ASP A 14 -0.29 -10.91 -11.07
CA ASP A 14 -1.13 -11.93 -11.69
C ASP A 14 -0.41 -13.30 -11.58
N PRO A 15 -0.89 -14.23 -10.73
CA PRO A 15 -2.10 -14.13 -9.91
C PRO A 15 -1.98 -13.08 -8.79
N PRO A 16 -3.12 -12.66 -8.19
CA PRO A 16 -3.11 -11.77 -7.02
C PRO A 16 -2.26 -12.34 -5.88
N LEU A 17 -1.51 -11.48 -5.19
CA LEU A 17 -0.68 -11.89 -4.05
C LEU A 17 -1.57 -12.33 -2.88
N ALA A 18 -1.29 -13.48 -2.28
CA ALA A 18 -2.06 -14.00 -1.16
C ALA A 18 -1.23 -14.93 -0.27
N ASP A 19 -1.69 -15.10 0.97
CA ASP A 19 -1.30 -16.17 1.88
C ASP A 19 -2.56 -16.88 2.44
N ASP A 20 -2.42 -17.61 3.54
CA ASP A 20 -3.52 -18.33 4.21
C ASP A 20 -4.55 -17.43 4.90
N VAL A 21 -4.26 -16.13 5.06
CA VAL A 21 -5.08 -15.17 5.84
C VAL A 21 -5.53 -13.98 5.00
N VAL A 22 -4.66 -13.42 4.15
CA VAL A 22 -4.93 -12.22 3.36
C VAL A 22 -4.71 -12.46 1.87
N ARG A 23 -5.45 -11.71 1.06
CA ARG A 23 -5.22 -11.54 -0.37
C ARG A 23 -5.15 -10.06 -0.70
N LEU A 24 -4.30 -9.70 -1.65
CA LEU A 24 -4.12 -8.34 -2.13
C LEU A 24 -4.81 -8.20 -3.47
N ARG A 25 -5.79 -7.30 -3.55
CA ARG A 25 -6.59 -7.11 -4.76
C ARG A 25 -6.61 -5.64 -5.17
N PRO A 26 -6.85 -5.34 -6.45
CA PRO A 26 -7.11 -3.96 -6.87
C PRO A 26 -8.31 -3.36 -6.14
N TRP A 27 -8.25 -2.05 -5.95
CA TRP A 27 -9.41 -1.26 -5.56
C TRP A 27 -10.51 -1.35 -6.62
N THR A 28 -11.76 -1.33 -6.16
CA THR A 28 -12.95 -1.23 -7.00
C THR A 28 -13.82 -0.07 -6.56
N GLY A 29 -14.73 0.41 -7.42
CA GLY A 29 -15.61 1.51 -7.07
C GLY A 29 -16.54 1.25 -5.87
N SER A 30 -16.78 -0.01 -5.50
CA SER A 30 -17.58 -0.35 -4.31
C SER A 30 -16.81 -0.19 -3.00
N ASP A 31 -15.48 -0.06 -3.05
CA ASP A 31 -14.63 0.08 -1.88
C ASP A 31 -14.49 1.55 -1.41
N ALA A 32 -15.01 2.50 -2.20
CA ALA A 32 -14.93 3.93 -1.91
C ALA A 32 -15.47 4.33 -0.52
N PRO A 33 -16.59 3.78 -0.01
CA PRO A 33 -17.04 4.03 1.36
C PRO A 33 -16.01 3.61 2.42
N ALA A 34 -15.35 2.46 2.22
CA ALA A 34 -14.35 1.96 3.17
C ALA A 34 -13.08 2.82 3.15
N LEU A 35 -12.64 3.26 1.97
CA LEU A 35 -11.50 4.17 1.84
C LEU A 35 -11.79 5.54 2.47
N ALA A 36 -12.98 6.10 2.23
CA ALA A 36 -13.40 7.36 2.85
C ALA A 36 -13.44 7.24 4.39
N ALA A 37 -13.98 6.14 4.92
CA ALA A 37 -13.98 5.87 6.35
C ALA A 37 -12.54 5.74 6.92
N ALA A 38 -11.65 5.07 6.19
CA ALA A 38 -10.24 4.98 6.59
C ALA A 38 -9.54 6.35 6.63
N TRP A 39 -9.81 7.23 5.66
CA TRP A 39 -9.27 8.59 5.66
C TRP A 39 -9.86 9.50 6.76
N ALA A 40 -10.99 9.12 7.34
CA ALA A 40 -11.60 9.82 8.48
C ALA A 40 -11.12 9.29 9.84
N ASP A 41 -10.45 8.13 9.89
CA ASP A 41 -9.95 7.54 11.14
C ASP A 41 -8.72 8.30 11.67
N ASP A 42 -8.81 8.78 12.92
CA ASP A 42 -7.78 9.62 13.53
C ASP A 42 -6.39 8.97 13.59
N GLU A 43 -6.32 7.65 13.79
CA GLU A 43 -5.04 6.94 13.87
C GLU A 43 -4.41 6.83 12.48
N ILE A 44 -5.20 6.59 11.43
CA ILE A 44 -4.70 6.61 10.05
C ILE A 44 -4.25 8.02 9.67
N ARG A 45 -5.09 9.03 9.92
CA ARG A 45 -4.82 10.45 9.64
C ARG A 45 -3.54 10.96 10.32
N ARG A 46 -3.25 10.44 11.52
CA ARG A 46 -2.06 10.81 12.28
C ARG A 46 -0.76 10.43 11.57
N TRP A 47 -0.75 9.32 10.83
CA TRP A 47 0.47 8.73 10.29
C TRP A 47 0.58 8.74 8.78
N THR A 48 -0.53 8.94 8.05
CA THR A 48 -0.56 8.91 6.58
C THR A 48 -1.04 10.23 5.98
N ALA A 49 -0.64 10.49 4.74
CA ALA A 49 -1.16 11.62 3.98
C ALA A 49 -2.56 11.29 3.45
N VAL A 50 -3.59 11.76 4.15
CA VAL A 50 -4.99 11.65 3.71
C VAL A 50 -5.47 12.95 3.05
N PRO A 51 -6.49 12.92 2.19
CA PRO A 51 -7.09 14.15 1.68
C PRO A 51 -7.76 14.96 2.80
N GLU A 52 -7.77 16.29 2.63
CA GLU A 52 -8.47 17.20 3.55
C GLU A 52 -9.96 16.86 3.67
N ARG A 53 -10.57 16.40 2.57
CA ARG A 53 -11.95 15.92 2.51
C ARG A 53 -11.99 14.39 2.38
N PRO A 54 -12.21 13.65 3.49
CA PRO A 54 -12.30 12.20 3.47
C PRO A 54 -13.72 11.73 3.08
N ASP A 55 -14.14 12.02 1.85
CA ASP A 55 -15.46 11.65 1.34
C ASP A 55 -15.39 10.62 0.21
N GLU A 56 -16.54 9.97 -0.08
CA GLU A 56 -16.63 8.92 -1.09
C GLU A 56 -16.28 9.41 -2.50
N ASP A 57 -16.56 10.68 -2.84
CA ASP A 57 -16.29 11.21 -4.18
C ASP A 57 -14.78 11.40 -4.41
N HIS A 58 -14.04 11.82 -3.38
CA HIS A 58 -12.59 11.83 -3.41
C HIS A 58 -12.03 10.40 -3.45
N ALA A 59 -12.63 9.46 -2.71
CA ALA A 59 -12.21 8.05 -2.73
C ALA A 59 -12.41 7.42 -4.10
N ARG A 60 -13.57 7.62 -4.75
CA ARG A 60 -13.84 7.14 -6.12
C ARG A 60 -12.84 7.71 -7.12
N ARG A 61 -12.50 9.00 -7.01
CA ARG A 61 -11.51 9.64 -7.89
C ARG A 61 -10.10 9.12 -7.65
N TRP A 62 -9.71 8.89 -6.39
CA TRP A 62 -8.44 8.26 -6.05
C TRP A 62 -8.33 6.87 -6.66
N ILE A 63 -9.36 6.03 -6.47
CA ILE A 63 -9.43 4.68 -7.02
C ILE A 63 -9.36 4.71 -8.55
N ALA A 64 -10.12 5.59 -9.21
CA ALA A 64 -10.10 5.73 -10.67
C ALA A 64 -8.74 6.17 -11.23
N GLY A 65 -7.90 6.82 -10.41
CA GLY A 65 -6.55 7.25 -10.79
C GLY A 65 -5.48 6.16 -10.75
N GLU A 66 -5.79 4.97 -10.22
CA GLU A 66 -4.84 3.86 -10.02
C GLU A 66 -4.06 3.52 -11.29
N ARG A 67 -4.76 3.33 -12.41
CA ARG A 67 -4.16 2.95 -13.68
C ARG A 67 -3.14 3.98 -14.14
N ILE A 68 -3.47 5.26 -14.00
CA ILE A 68 -2.60 6.37 -14.39
C ILE A 68 -1.36 6.40 -13.48
N ARG A 69 -1.51 6.17 -12.17
CA ARG A 69 -0.37 6.09 -11.24
C ARG A 69 0.59 4.97 -11.65
N ARG A 70 0.08 3.78 -11.97
CA ARG A 70 0.90 2.65 -12.42
C ARG A 70 1.56 2.87 -13.77
N GLU A 71 0.81 3.30 -14.78
CA GLU A 71 1.33 3.52 -16.15
C GLU A 71 2.40 4.62 -16.18
N ARG A 72 2.37 5.55 -15.23
CA ARG A 72 3.39 6.59 -15.05
C ARG A 72 4.54 6.18 -14.12
N GLY A 73 4.54 4.93 -13.63
CA GLY A 73 5.57 4.44 -12.72
C GLY A 73 5.62 5.19 -11.40
N LEU A 74 4.49 5.74 -10.93
CA LEU A 74 4.41 6.47 -9.66
C LEU A 74 4.22 5.53 -8.46
N GLY A 75 3.63 4.37 -8.69
CA GLY A 75 3.29 3.41 -7.64
C GLY A 75 1.98 2.68 -7.90
N PHE A 76 1.57 1.88 -6.93
CA PHE A 76 0.28 1.20 -6.87
C PHE A 76 -0.18 1.05 -5.42
N ASP A 77 -1.49 0.89 -5.25
CA ASP A 77 -2.13 0.66 -3.96
C ASP A 77 -3.11 -0.52 -4.11
N LEU A 78 -3.04 -1.48 -3.21
CA LEU A 78 -3.87 -2.68 -3.20
C LEU A 78 -4.68 -2.75 -1.91
N VAL A 79 -5.92 -3.20 -2.03
CA VAL A 79 -6.75 -3.55 -0.89
C VAL A 79 -6.22 -4.83 -0.26
N ILE A 80 -6.08 -4.81 1.07
CA ILE A 80 -5.89 -6.02 1.87
C ILE A 80 -7.28 -6.58 2.19
N SER A 81 -7.59 -7.78 1.69
CA SER A 81 -8.84 -8.50 1.96
C SER A 81 -8.58 -9.85 2.62
N PRO A 82 -9.58 -10.47 3.27
CA PRO A 82 -9.46 -11.85 3.72
C PRO A 82 -9.15 -12.80 2.55
N ALA A 83 -8.35 -13.83 2.80
CA ALA A 83 -8.03 -14.86 1.81
C ALA A 83 -9.24 -15.72 1.41
N ALA A 84 -10.28 -15.75 2.26
CA ALA A 84 -11.53 -16.46 1.99
C ALA A 84 -12.16 -16.00 0.67
N GLU A 85 -12.48 -16.96 -0.20
CA GLU A 85 -13.07 -16.68 -1.50
C GLU A 85 -14.44 -16.00 -1.33
N GLY A 86 -14.69 -14.98 -2.15
CA GLY A 86 -15.92 -14.18 -2.08
C GLY A 86 -15.93 -13.11 -0.97
N ASP A 87 -15.02 -13.13 0.00
CA ASP A 87 -14.93 -12.08 1.02
C ASP A 87 -14.19 -10.85 0.46
N ALA A 88 -14.95 -9.79 0.20
CA ALA A 88 -14.46 -8.53 -0.34
C ALA A 88 -14.18 -7.48 0.74
N THR A 89 -14.21 -7.83 2.02
CA THR A 89 -13.98 -6.89 3.13
C THR A 89 -12.65 -6.15 2.95
N VAL A 90 -12.66 -4.83 3.14
CA VAL A 90 -11.47 -3.97 3.13
C VAL A 90 -10.88 -3.98 4.54
N LEU A 91 -9.82 -4.76 4.75
CA LEU A 91 -9.10 -4.80 6.02
C LEU A 91 -8.12 -3.65 6.15
N GLY A 92 -7.61 -3.16 5.02
CA GLY A 92 -6.53 -2.19 4.94
C GLY A 92 -6.09 -1.92 3.51
N GLU A 93 -5.00 -1.18 3.38
CA GLU A 93 -4.30 -0.93 2.13
C GLU A 93 -2.81 -1.22 2.30
N VAL A 94 -2.19 -1.70 1.25
CA VAL A 94 -0.73 -1.75 1.11
C VAL A 94 -0.36 -1.29 -0.30
N GLY A 95 0.70 -0.50 -0.41
CA GLY A 95 1.14 0.03 -1.68
C GLY A 95 2.61 0.40 -1.69
N ILE A 96 3.08 0.82 -2.86
CA ILE A 96 4.43 1.37 -3.01
C ILE A 96 4.38 2.71 -3.74
N ALA A 97 5.32 3.60 -3.42
CA ALA A 97 5.59 4.83 -4.14
C ALA A 97 7.09 4.90 -4.48
N THR A 98 7.43 5.31 -5.70
CA THR A 98 8.82 5.19 -6.22
C THR A 98 9.54 6.51 -6.37
N MET A 99 8.83 7.62 -6.16
CA MET A 99 9.37 8.98 -6.27
C MET A 99 10.44 9.32 -5.21
N ALA A 100 10.54 8.54 -4.12
CA ALA A 100 11.37 8.84 -2.96
C ALA A 100 12.62 7.94 -2.79
N GLY A 101 12.78 6.89 -3.62
CA GLY A 101 13.73 5.80 -3.34
C GLY A 101 15.05 5.81 -4.13
N GLY A 102 15.04 6.35 -5.35
CA GLY A 102 16.04 6.05 -6.37
C GLY A 102 15.51 5.05 -7.40
N PRO A 103 16.30 4.68 -8.43
CA PRO A 103 15.82 3.88 -9.57
C PRO A 103 15.49 2.42 -9.22
N ASP A 104 16.01 1.90 -8.11
CA ASP A 104 15.94 0.49 -7.69
C ASP A 104 15.19 0.31 -6.35
N ARG A 105 14.46 1.35 -5.90
CA ARG A 105 13.81 1.36 -4.59
C ARG A 105 12.42 1.93 -4.64
N ALA A 106 11.56 1.39 -3.79
CA ALA A 106 10.22 1.93 -3.56
C ALA A 106 9.94 2.06 -2.06
N GLU A 107 9.25 3.14 -1.70
CA GLU A 107 8.72 3.35 -0.37
C GLU A 107 7.43 2.55 -0.22
N ALA A 108 7.36 1.67 0.78
CA ALA A 108 6.14 0.96 1.13
C ALA A 108 5.27 1.81 2.06
N GLY A 109 3.96 1.83 1.80
CA GLY A 109 2.95 2.43 2.67
C GLY A 109 1.84 1.44 2.99
N TRP A 110 1.26 1.55 4.18
CA TRP A 110 0.13 0.72 4.58
C TRP A 110 -0.74 1.38 5.65
N TRP A 111 -1.96 0.91 5.76
CA TRP A 111 -2.83 1.14 6.92
C TRP A 111 -3.78 -0.05 7.12
N VAL A 112 -4.29 -0.19 8.34
CA VAL A 112 -5.27 -1.22 8.70
C VAL A 112 -6.44 -0.57 9.42
N GLY A 113 -7.65 -0.90 8.98
CA GLY A 113 -8.89 -0.39 9.56
C GLY A 113 -9.01 -0.74 11.06
N PRO A 114 -9.70 0.10 11.86
CA PRO A 114 -9.71 0.01 13.32
C PRO A 114 -10.07 -1.38 13.85
N ASP A 115 -11.06 -2.04 13.24
CA ASP A 115 -11.54 -3.36 13.68
C ASP A 115 -10.59 -4.52 13.35
N HIS A 116 -9.56 -4.28 12.54
CA HIS A 116 -8.66 -5.30 12.00
C HIS A 116 -7.22 -5.18 12.51
N ARG A 117 -6.92 -4.15 13.33
CA ARG A 117 -5.59 -3.91 13.89
C ARG A 117 -5.16 -5.04 14.83
N ARG A 118 -3.84 -5.18 15.00
CA ARG A 118 -3.19 -6.15 15.91
C ARG A 118 -3.49 -7.62 15.60
N ARG A 119 -3.85 -7.93 14.34
CA ARG A 119 -4.10 -9.29 13.84
C ARG A 119 -3.04 -9.77 12.83
N GLY A 120 -1.93 -9.04 12.71
CA GLY A 120 -0.84 -9.36 11.75
C GLY A 120 -1.14 -9.01 10.28
N VAL A 121 -2.27 -8.37 9.99
CA VAL A 121 -2.73 -8.02 8.63
C VAL A 121 -1.68 -7.23 7.85
N ALA A 122 -1.15 -6.15 8.43
CA ALA A 122 -0.15 -5.30 7.78
C ALA A 122 1.15 -6.07 7.50
N THR A 123 1.70 -6.79 8.47
CA THR A 123 2.94 -7.55 8.31
C THR A 123 2.86 -8.56 7.17
N ARG A 124 1.74 -9.30 7.07
CA ARG A 124 1.51 -10.25 5.98
C ARG A 124 1.43 -9.55 4.63
N ALA A 125 0.62 -8.49 4.54
CA ALA A 125 0.44 -7.72 3.31
C ALA A 125 1.75 -7.10 2.81
N VAL A 126 2.50 -6.43 3.69
CA VAL A 126 3.80 -5.83 3.36
C VAL A 126 4.82 -6.89 2.99
N GLY A 127 4.82 -8.05 3.66
CA GLY A 127 5.71 -9.17 3.34
C GLY A 127 5.47 -9.73 1.92
N LEU A 128 4.21 -9.90 1.54
CA LEU A 128 3.83 -10.32 0.19
C LEU A 128 4.33 -9.32 -0.87
N VAL A 129 4.09 -8.02 -0.65
CA VAL A 129 4.57 -6.97 -1.56
C VAL A 129 6.10 -6.92 -1.60
N ALA A 130 6.78 -7.10 -0.47
CA ALA A 130 8.25 -7.10 -0.40
C ALA A 130 8.87 -8.25 -1.19
N VAL A 131 8.30 -9.46 -1.12
CA VAL A 131 8.75 -10.60 -1.93
C VAL A 131 8.54 -10.30 -3.41
N TRP A 132 7.32 -9.90 -3.80
CA TRP A 132 7.00 -9.65 -5.20
C TRP A 132 7.83 -8.51 -5.81
N CYS A 133 8.02 -7.41 -5.08
CA CYS A 133 8.86 -6.31 -5.53
C CYS A 133 10.31 -6.74 -5.77
N ARG A 134 10.89 -7.58 -4.90
CA ARG A 134 12.25 -8.08 -5.11
C ARG A 134 12.34 -9.05 -6.28
N ASP A 135 11.44 -10.02 -6.34
CA ASP A 135 11.57 -11.17 -7.23
C ASP A 135 11.10 -10.83 -8.66
N GLU A 136 10.05 -10.04 -8.81
CA GLU A 136 9.44 -9.72 -10.12
C GLU A 136 9.76 -8.31 -10.62
N LEU A 137 9.95 -7.35 -9.73
CA LEU A 137 10.21 -5.94 -10.11
C LEU A 137 11.66 -5.51 -9.93
N GLY A 138 12.49 -6.30 -9.26
CA GLY A 138 13.88 -5.94 -8.93
C GLY A 138 14.00 -4.71 -8.02
N LEU A 139 12.99 -4.44 -7.19
CA LEU A 139 12.93 -3.30 -6.28
C LEU A 139 13.24 -3.70 -4.83
N GLU A 140 14.11 -2.94 -4.17
CA GLU A 140 14.29 -2.99 -2.71
C GLU A 140 13.23 -2.10 -2.04
N LEU A 141 12.38 -2.67 -1.17
CA LEU A 141 11.44 -1.89 -0.39
C LEU A 141 12.08 -1.29 0.85
N PHE A 142 11.82 0.00 1.06
CA PHE A 142 12.06 0.66 2.33
C PHE A 142 10.75 1.23 2.88
N ALA A 143 10.68 1.51 4.17
CA ALA A 143 9.55 2.20 4.77
C ALA A 143 10.08 3.36 5.62
N GLU A 144 9.53 4.55 5.40
CA GLU A 144 9.83 5.71 6.24
C GLU A 144 8.75 5.89 7.31
N VAL A 145 9.11 5.58 8.56
CA VAL A 145 8.16 5.48 9.67
C VAL A 145 8.54 6.47 10.77
N ASP A 146 7.52 7.10 11.35
CA ASP A 146 7.71 7.91 12.54
C ASP A 146 8.13 7.02 13.73
N PRO A 147 9.20 7.35 14.49
CA PRO A 147 9.66 6.53 15.60
C PRO A 147 8.60 6.31 16.70
N ASP A 148 7.62 7.20 16.85
CA ASP A 148 6.53 7.04 17.82
C ASP A 148 5.44 6.08 17.32
N ASN A 149 5.43 5.74 16.03
CA ASN A 149 4.55 4.73 15.45
C ASN A 149 5.18 3.33 15.58
N LEU A 150 5.35 2.88 16.82
CA LEU A 150 5.93 1.58 17.16
C LEU A 150 5.28 0.39 16.42
N PRO A 151 3.95 0.33 16.22
CA PRO A 151 3.35 -0.74 15.43
C PRO A 151 3.87 -0.78 13.98
N SER A 152 4.07 0.37 13.34
CA SER A 152 4.57 0.43 11.97
C SER A 152 6.08 0.18 11.88
N VAL A 153 6.84 0.59 12.90
CA VAL A 153 8.26 0.20 13.04
C VAL A 153 8.38 -1.32 13.03
N TRP A 154 7.57 -1.99 13.85
CA TRP A 154 7.57 -3.46 13.92
C TRP A 154 7.13 -4.13 12.61
N VAL A 155 6.13 -3.58 11.92
CA VAL A 155 5.72 -4.08 10.59
C VAL A 155 6.87 -3.98 9.59
N ALA A 156 7.53 -2.83 9.50
CA ALA A 156 8.62 -2.61 8.56
C ALA A 156 9.77 -3.62 8.77
N GLU A 157 10.19 -3.81 10.02
CA GLU A 157 11.26 -4.75 10.37
C GLU A 157 10.86 -6.21 10.10
N SER A 158 9.62 -6.58 10.46
CA SER A 158 9.15 -7.97 10.35
C SER A 158 8.84 -8.39 8.91
N ALA A 159 8.46 -7.44 8.05
CA ALA A 159 8.06 -7.71 6.67
C ALA A 159 9.24 -7.69 5.67
N GLY A 160 10.47 -7.48 6.15
CA GLY A 160 11.67 -7.45 5.31
C GLY A 160 11.83 -6.15 4.51
N CYS A 161 11.22 -5.05 4.96
CA CYS A 161 11.51 -3.72 4.46
C CYS A 161 12.75 -3.15 5.15
N ARG A 162 13.53 -2.34 4.44
CA ARG A 162 14.55 -1.49 5.08
C ARG A 162 13.85 -0.35 5.82
N LEU A 163 13.88 -0.35 7.15
CA LEU A 163 13.32 0.74 7.96
C LEU A 163 14.17 2.02 7.85
N ARG A 164 13.51 3.16 7.68
CA ARG A 164 14.06 4.51 7.86
C ARG A 164 13.18 5.25 8.86
N LEU A 165 13.77 5.83 9.90
CA LEU A 165 13.03 6.64 10.86
C LEU A 165 12.97 8.09 10.39
N LYS A 166 11.79 8.71 10.50
CA LYS A 166 11.61 10.15 10.27
C LYS A 166 12.44 10.93 11.30
N ARG A 167 13.02 12.05 10.86
CA ARG A 167 13.80 12.96 11.70
C ARG A 167 12.93 14.06 12.28
#